data_AF-A0A9P4WN20-F1
#
_entry.id   AF-A0A9P4WN20-F1
#
_cell.length_a   1.000
_cell.length_b   1.000
_cell.length_c   1.000
_cell.angle_alpha   90.00
_cell.angle_beta   90.00
_cell.angle_gamma   90.00
#
_symmetry.space_group_name_H-M   'P 1'
#
loop_
_entity.id
_entity.type
_entity.pdbx_description
1 polymer ?
#
loop_
_entity_poly.entity_id
_entity_poly.type
_entity_poly.pdbx_seq_one_letter_code
_entity_poly.pdbx_strand_id
1 'polypeptide(L)'
;MRAHSLSLLRTATRCSRARPQLLSAFAFPAHRALRLSSTSAPSNPPTPPPTPPAPKEGERKWSTPLAQFLGQAITTTGPISVAAYMRQCLTSELGGYYTRAPTAGEDQFGSKGDFVTSPEISQVFGELIGIWLYAEWLAQGRREKVQIIEVGPGRGTLMDDVLRTLASFKRMTRSIEAIYLVEASPHLQKQQALRLAGTDALEKSDVGWKARCKYLPDCDIQWCEDIRFVPKEETSTPFILAHEFFDALPIHVFQNVAQSSVPKSSTIMTPTGPITPKHGPTAPGNQWHELVVSPTNPYAATTVKPGEERPDFELTVSKSPTPHSLYLPKMSSRYKNLEKTPDAIIEISPESLSYVSDFAARIGGSEGAASRPPTPGSSAPTAKPISTQDAPFVKKEASGAALILDYGTSDTIPANTLRGIRHHKAVSPFVAPGLVDLSADVDFLALAEAALDASDGVEVHGPVDQSFFLATMGIKERAERLLKNAKDEETRKRLEVGWKRLVDRGPNGMGKLYKALAILPYKEGKKVRRPVGFGGDLLG
;
A
#
# COMPACT_ATOMS: atom_id res chain seq x y z
N MET A 1 -55.33 16.61 -5.05
CA MET A 1 -56.03 17.60 -4.19
C MET A 1 -55.60 17.29 -2.75
N ARG A 2 -55.09 18.22 -1.93
CA ARG A 2 -55.72 19.44 -1.34
C ARG A 2 -56.98 19.11 -0.52
N ALA A 3 -57.20 19.62 0.71
CA ALA A 3 -56.30 20.34 1.64
C ALA A 3 -56.91 20.48 3.08
N HIS A 4 -56.08 20.88 4.04
CA HIS A 4 -56.31 21.60 5.32
C HIS A 4 -57.71 21.68 5.99
N SER A 5 -57.72 21.53 7.33
CA SER A 5 -57.96 22.62 8.33
C SER A 5 -58.09 22.06 9.77
N LEU A 6 -58.18 22.84 10.86
CA LEU A 6 -57.39 23.97 11.43
C LEU A 6 -58.10 24.43 12.75
N SER A 7 -57.46 25.25 13.59
CA SER A 7 -58.00 25.84 14.85
C SER A 7 -58.10 24.87 16.06
N LEU A 8 -57.70 25.15 17.32
CA LEU A 8 -57.72 26.36 18.20
C LEU A 8 -59.15 26.68 18.72
N LEU A 9 -59.42 27.10 19.98
CA LEU A 9 -58.60 27.82 20.99
C LEU A 9 -59.29 27.84 22.41
N ARG A 10 -58.53 28.02 23.52
CA ARG A 10 -58.91 28.70 24.82
C ARG A 10 -59.93 28.03 25.80
N THR A 11 -59.97 28.24 27.15
CA THR A 11 -59.12 28.92 28.17
C THR A 11 -59.38 28.46 29.64
N ALA A 12 -58.45 28.79 30.58
CA ALA A 12 -58.67 29.19 32.00
C ALA A 12 -58.91 28.10 33.09
N THR A 13 -58.53 28.24 34.40
CA THR A 13 -57.90 29.35 35.17
C THR A 13 -57.19 28.92 36.49
N ARG A 14 -56.05 29.56 36.86
CA ARG A 14 -55.46 29.83 38.24
C ARG A 14 -55.14 28.63 39.18
N CYS A 15 -54.19 28.67 40.14
CA CYS A 15 -53.12 29.60 40.59
C CYS A 15 -51.86 28.74 40.99
N SER A 16 -50.79 29.04 41.74
CA SER A 16 -50.15 30.14 42.54
C SER A 16 -48.60 29.85 42.50
N ARG A 17 -47.55 30.64 42.83
CA ARG A 17 -47.17 31.79 43.70
C ARG A 17 -46.95 31.47 45.20
N ALA A 18 -45.86 31.88 45.88
CA ALA A 18 -44.80 32.89 45.58
C ALA A 18 -43.35 32.54 46.04
N ARG A 19 -42.44 33.54 46.16
CA ARG A 19 -40.97 33.44 46.42
C ARG A 19 -40.52 34.06 47.81
N PRO A 20 -39.41 34.85 47.99
CA PRO A 20 -38.21 34.43 48.77
C PRO A 20 -37.67 35.44 49.84
N GLN A 21 -36.60 35.11 50.60
CA GLN A 21 -35.35 35.92 50.83
C GLN A 21 -34.51 35.60 52.11
N LEU A 22 -33.20 35.88 51.98
CA LEU A 22 -32.09 36.15 52.94
C LEU A 22 -32.33 36.29 54.47
N LEU A 23 -31.39 35.74 55.28
CA LEU A 23 -30.52 36.49 56.24
C LEU A 23 -29.40 35.58 56.85
N SER A 24 -28.64 36.05 57.87
CA SER A 24 -27.28 35.56 58.20
C SER A 24 -26.91 35.45 59.71
N ALA A 25 -25.69 34.92 59.97
CA ALA A 25 -24.75 35.19 61.10
C ALA A 25 -24.61 34.20 62.29
N PHE A 26 -23.46 34.35 62.99
CA PHE A 26 -23.00 33.74 64.27
C PHE A 26 -22.48 32.27 64.25
N ALA A 27 -21.41 31.87 64.96
CA ALA A 27 -20.37 32.60 65.75
C ALA A 27 -19.05 31.78 65.93
N PHE A 28 -18.00 32.42 66.47
CA PHE A 28 -16.66 31.86 66.79
C PHE A 28 -16.61 31.04 68.11
N PRO A 29 -15.52 30.28 68.35
CA PRO A 29 -14.56 30.75 69.39
C PRO A 29 -13.07 30.62 69.01
N ALA A 30 -12.19 31.21 69.84
CA ALA A 30 -10.72 31.18 69.76
C ALA A 30 -10.13 31.48 71.17
N HIS A 31 -8.83 31.46 71.49
CA HIS A 31 -7.57 31.40 70.71
C HIS A 31 -6.48 30.62 71.49
N ARG A 32 -5.44 30.09 70.80
CA ARG A 32 -4.06 30.20 71.30
C ARG A 32 -3.04 30.25 70.16
N ALA A 33 -2.00 31.07 70.32
CA ALA A 33 -0.92 31.25 69.33
C ALA A 33 0.43 30.84 69.90
N LEU A 34 1.33 30.40 69.02
CA LEU A 34 2.77 30.31 69.26
C LEU A 34 3.48 31.14 68.20
N ARG A 35 4.32 32.09 68.62
CA ARG A 35 5.17 32.89 67.73
C ARG A 35 6.47 32.13 67.49
N LEU A 36 6.88 32.00 66.23
CA LEU A 36 8.29 31.84 65.85
C LEU A 36 8.66 32.94 64.85
N SER A 37 9.94 33.31 64.84
CA SER A 37 10.42 34.59 64.31
C SER A 37 10.62 34.60 62.80
N SER A 38 10.31 35.74 62.18
CA SER A 38 10.63 36.03 60.79
C SER A 38 12.14 36.24 60.57
N THR A 39 12.73 35.47 59.68
CA THR A 39 14.01 35.80 59.02
C THR A 39 13.81 35.82 57.51
N SER A 40 13.90 36.99 56.90
CA SER A 40 13.67 37.19 55.48
C SER A 40 14.92 36.89 54.64
N ALA A 41 14.89 35.81 53.85
CA ALA A 41 15.83 35.60 52.75
C ALA A 41 15.15 36.01 51.42
N PRO A 42 15.84 36.70 50.50
CA PRO A 42 15.26 37.09 49.22
C PRO A 42 15.13 35.86 48.29
N SER A 43 13.90 35.50 47.94
CA SER A 43 13.63 34.51 46.89
C SER A 43 13.84 35.14 45.50
N ASN A 44 14.94 34.79 44.83
CA ASN A 44 15.10 35.09 43.40
C ASN A 44 13.96 34.42 42.59
N PRO A 45 13.48 35.06 41.51
CA PRO A 45 12.51 34.44 40.61
C PRO A 45 13.10 33.18 39.95
N PRO A 46 12.27 32.19 39.58
CA PRO A 46 12.74 31.02 38.86
C PRO A 46 13.32 31.44 37.51
N THR A 47 14.52 30.95 37.19
CA THR A 47 15.12 31.14 35.87
C THR A 47 14.24 30.49 34.79
N PRO A 48 14.07 31.13 33.62
CA PRO A 48 13.43 30.48 32.50
C PRO A 48 14.23 29.22 32.09
N PRO A 49 13.59 28.20 31.48
CA PRO A 49 14.32 27.08 30.92
C PRO A 49 15.35 27.59 29.90
N PRO A 50 16.54 26.97 29.82
CA PRO A 50 17.57 27.43 28.90
C PRO A 50 17.03 27.39 27.47
N THR A 51 17.09 28.53 26.79
CA THR A 51 16.80 28.64 25.36
C THR A 51 17.65 27.59 24.63
N PRO A 52 17.11 26.80 23.69
CA PRO A 52 17.92 25.87 22.91
C PRO A 52 19.08 26.65 22.27
N PRO A 53 20.31 26.10 22.30
CA PRO A 53 21.47 26.80 21.76
C PRO A 53 21.22 27.15 20.29
N ALA A 54 21.64 28.35 19.87
CA ALA A 54 21.61 28.71 18.46
C ALA A 54 22.37 27.65 17.65
N PRO A 55 21.84 27.21 16.48
CA PRO A 55 22.48 26.18 15.67
C PRO A 55 23.90 26.65 15.30
N LYS A 56 24.88 25.75 15.42
CA LYS A 56 26.28 26.16 15.20
C LYS A 56 26.49 26.48 13.72
N GLU A 57 27.23 27.54 13.43
CA GLU A 57 27.62 27.85 12.05
C GLU A 57 28.38 26.66 11.44
N GLY A 58 27.80 26.06 10.39
CA GLY A 58 28.30 24.84 9.75
C GLY A 58 27.50 23.57 10.02
N GLU A 59 26.54 23.56 10.96
CA GLU A 59 25.64 22.41 11.14
C GLU A 59 24.70 22.24 9.93
N ARG A 60 24.64 21.02 9.38
CA ARG A 60 23.83 20.68 8.20
C ARG A 60 22.34 20.88 8.49
N LYS A 61 21.70 21.79 7.76
CA LYS A 61 20.24 21.91 7.71
C LYS A 61 19.65 20.77 6.87
N TRP A 62 18.72 20.03 7.46
CA TRP A 62 17.92 18.99 6.81
C TRP A 62 16.53 19.54 6.45
N SER A 63 15.84 18.89 5.51
CA SER A 63 14.47 19.26 5.10
C SER A 63 13.41 19.04 6.19
N THR A 64 13.51 17.93 6.92
CA THR A 64 12.47 17.40 7.83
C THR A 64 13.12 16.72 9.04
N PRO A 65 12.40 16.52 10.16
CA PRO A 65 12.90 15.75 11.30
C PRO A 65 13.28 14.31 10.91
N LEU A 66 12.49 13.68 10.03
CA LEU A 66 12.77 12.36 9.48
C LEU A 66 14.06 12.35 8.64
N ALA A 67 14.32 13.38 7.82
CA ALA A 67 15.57 13.52 7.09
C ALA A 67 16.78 13.65 8.03
N GLN A 68 16.66 14.42 9.12
CA GLN A 68 17.70 14.53 10.14
C GLN A 68 17.98 13.19 10.82
N PHE A 69 16.93 12.45 11.21
CA PHE A 69 17.04 11.12 11.81
C PHE A 69 17.71 10.12 10.88
N LEU A 70 17.22 10.00 9.64
CA LEU A 70 17.82 9.13 8.60
C LEU A 70 19.28 9.50 8.33
N GLY A 71 19.56 10.80 8.25
CA GLY A 71 20.91 11.33 8.06
C GLY A 71 21.88 10.92 9.16
N GLN A 72 21.46 11.05 10.43
CA GLN A 72 22.24 10.60 11.58
C GLN A 72 22.42 9.07 11.58
N ALA A 73 21.34 8.32 11.37
CA ALA A 73 21.36 6.85 11.34
C ALA A 73 22.31 6.32 10.26
N ILE A 74 22.21 6.81 9.01
CA ILE A 74 23.07 6.40 7.90
C ILE A 74 24.54 6.81 8.13
N THR A 75 24.77 7.99 8.74
CA THR A 75 26.14 8.42 9.11
C THR A 75 26.77 7.50 10.16
N THR A 76 25.97 6.90 11.05
CA THR A 76 26.42 5.98 12.10
C THR A 76 26.53 4.51 11.65
N THR A 77 25.60 4.04 10.82
CA THR A 77 25.46 2.60 10.47
C THR A 77 25.89 2.26 9.04
N GLY A 78 26.07 3.26 8.18
CA GLY A 78 26.32 3.10 6.75
C GLY A 78 25.05 3.20 5.89
N PRO A 79 25.20 3.25 4.55
CA PRO A 79 24.08 3.41 3.61
C PRO A 79 23.00 2.33 3.74
N ILE A 80 21.74 2.74 3.65
CA ILE A 80 20.57 1.84 3.75
C ILE A 80 20.03 1.49 2.35
N SER A 81 19.29 0.40 2.21
CA SER A 81 18.64 0.05 0.93
C SER A 81 17.55 1.05 0.54
N VAL A 82 17.22 1.12 -0.75
CA VAL A 82 16.04 1.87 -1.24
C VAL A 82 14.77 1.43 -0.51
N ALA A 83 14.58 0.13 -0.28
CA ALA A 83 13.46 -0.41 0.49
C ALA A 83 13.39 0.14 1.92
N ALA A 84 14.52 0.17 2.64
CA ALA A 84 14.57 0.72 3.99
C ALA A 84 14.29 2.22 4.02
N TYR A 85 14.74 2.96 3.01
CA TYR A 85 14.44 4.39 2.84
C TYR A 85 12.95 4.62 2.53
N MET A 86 12.37 3.90 1.56
CA MET A 86 10.94 3.97 1.23
C MET A 86 10.07 3.70 2.46
N ARG A 87 10.32 2.60 3.18
CA ARG A 87 9.53 2.24 4.37
C ARG A 87 9.56 3.34 5.43
N GLN A 88 10.70 3.99 5.65
CA GLN A 88 10.79 5.13 6.57
C GLN A 88 10.06 6.37 6.02
N CYS A 89 10.28 6.74 4.76
CA CYS A 89 9.61 7.87 4.12
C CYS A 89 8.08 7.73 4.06
N LEU A 90 7.55 6.52 3.96
CA LEU A 90 6.11 6.26 3.83
C LEU A 90 5.42 5.97 5.16
N THR A 91 6.04 5.23 6.09
CA THR A 91 5.34 4.70 7.28
C THR A 91 6.06 4.92 8.62
N SER A 92 7.08 5.78 8.70
CA SER A 92 7.74 6.07 9.98
C SER A 92 6.83 6.85 10.94
N GLU A 93 6.85 6.52 12.23
CA GLU A 93 6.16 7.32 13.28
C GLU A 93 6.74 8.74 13.42
N LEU A 94 8.00 8.94 12.98
CA LEU A 94 8.68 10.25 12.99
C LEU A 94 8.21 11.21 11.86
N GLY A 95 7.12 10.88 11.18
CA GLY A 95 6.51 11.70 10.13
C GLY A 95 6.62 11.12 8.72
N GLY A 96 6.46 9.82 8.56
CA GLY A 96 6.27 9.17 7.25
C GLY A 96 4.98 9.62 6.56
N TYR A 97 4.92 9.49 5.23
CA TYR A 97 3.89 10.10 4.40
C TYR A 97 2.46 9.68 4.77
N TYR A 98 2.19 8.39 4.98
CA TYR A 98 0.86 7.86 5.30
C TYR A 98 0.55 7.81 6.81
N THR A 99 1.58 7.96 7.65
CA THR A 99 1.49 7.93 9.13
C THR A 99 1.46 9.30 9.78
N ARG A 100 1.93 10.37 9.10
CA ARG A 100 1.87 11.74 9.61
C ARG A 100 0.42 12.18 9.81
N ALA A 101 0.13 12.79 10.95
CA ALA A 101 -1.15 13.48 11.13
C ALA A 101 -1.24 14.64 10.12
N PRO A 102 -2.35 14.79 9.37
CA PRO A 102 -2.50 15.89 8.43
C PRO A 102 -2.48 17.25 9.15
N THR A 103 -1.56 18.11 8.73
CA THR A 103 -1.51 19.52 9.08
C THR A 103 -2.77 20.24 8.58
N ALA A 104 -3.23 21.27 9.30
CA ALA A 104 -4.53 21.90 9.03
C ALA A 104 -4.59 22.59 7.66
N GLY A 105 -5.06 21.86 6.64
CA GLY A 105 -5.12 22.29 5.24
C GLY A 105 -4.52 21.29 4.24
N GLU A 106 -3.72 20.33 4.71
CA GLU A 106 -3.15 19.25 3.91
C GLU A 106 -4.02 17.99 4.01
N ASP A 107 -4.59 17.55 2.89
CA ASP A 107 -5.17 16.22 2.72
C ASP A 107 -4.29 15.49 1.71
N GLN A 108 -3.90 14.23 1.97
CA GLN A 108 -2.94 13.52 1.11
C GLN A 108 -3.59 13.06 -0.21
N PHE A 109 -4.89 12.74 -0.18
CA PHE A 109 -5.57 12.00 -1.24
C PHE A 109 -6.66 12.82 -1.96
N GLY A 110 -6.65 12.81 -3.29
CA GLY A 110 -7.69 13.38 -4.13
C GLY A 110 -7.33 14.76 -4.70
N SER A 111 -8.32 15.48 -5.23
CA SER A 111 -8.12 16.71 -6.04
C SER A 111 -7.58 17.95 -5.29
N LYS A 112 -7.22 17.80 -4.01
CA LYS A 112 -6.52 18.80 -3.18
C LYS A 112 -5.24 18.25 -2.52
N GLY A 113 -4.94 16.97 -2.73
CA GLY A 113 -3.74 16.31 -2.21
C GLY A 113 -2.66 16.16 -3.26
N ASP A 114 -1.82 15.14 -3.12
CA ASP A 114 -0.64 14.99 -3.98
C ASP A 114 -0.94 14.14 -5.23
N PHE A 115 -1.91 13.24 -5.18
CA PHE A 115 -2.37 12.41 -6.31
C PHE A 115 -3.89 12.12 -6.28
N VAL A 116 -4.43 11.60 -7.39
CA VAL A 116 -5.86 11.30 -7.55
C VAL A 116 -6.02 9.90 -8.14
N THR A 117 -6.41 8.94 -7.30
CA THR A 117 -6.59 7.51 -7.60
C THR A 117 -7.84 7.21 -8.43
N SER A 118 -7.93 6.02 -9.03
CA SER A 118 -9.08 5.64 -9.89
C SER A 118 -10.48 5.78 -9.23
N PRO A 119 -10.72 5.38 -7.96
CA PRO A 119 -12.02 5.57 -7.29
C PRO A 119 -12.43 7.04 -7.13
N GLU A 120 -11.47 7.91 -6.80
CA GLU A 120 -11.72 9.37 -6.63
C GLU A 120 -12.01 10.07 -7.98
N ILE A 121 -11.61 9.47 -9.11
CA ILE A 121 -11.86 9.99 -10.46
C ILE A 121 -13.29 9.67 -10.92
N SER A 122 -13.80 8.47 -10.64
CA SER A 122 -15.16 8.10 -11.03
C SER A 122 -15.70 6.90 -10.25
N GLN A 123 -16.90 7.08 -9.68
CA GLN A 123 -17.66 6.01 -9.03
C GLN A 123 -17.93 4.79 -9.93
N VAL A 124 -17.83 4.94 -11.25
CA VAL A 124 -17.99 3.83 -12.19
C VAL A 124 -16.89 2.78 -11.98
N PHE A 125 -15.70 3.18 -11.53
CA PHE A 125 -14.60 2.27 -11.23
C PHE A 125 -15.01 1.26 -10.15
N GLY A 126 -15.32 1.73 -8.93
CA GLY A 126 -15.71 0.86 -7.82
C GLY A 126 -17.03 0.11 -8.06
N GLU A 127 -17.96 0.70 -8.82
CA GLU A 127 -19.16 -0.01 -9.26
C GLU A 127 -18.82 -1.21 -10.16
N LEU A 128 -17.87 -1.08 -11.09
CA LEU A 128 -17.43 -2.21 -11.91
C LEU A 128 -16.63 -3.24 -11.12
N ILE A 129 -15.82 -2.85 -10.15
CA ILE A 129 -15.14 -3.80 -9.25
C ILE A 129 -16.18 -4.61 -8.46
N GLY A 130 -17.23 -3.96 -7.94
CA GLY A 130 -18.34 -4.65 -7.30
C GLY A 130 -19.09 -5.62 -8.22
N ILE A 131 -19.23 -5.30 -9.51
CA ILE A 131 -19.78 -6.22 -10.51
C ILE A 131 -18.82 -7.38 -10.82
N TRP A 132 -17.50 -7.16 -10.84
CA TRP A 132 -16.50 -8.21 -11.06
C TRP A 132 -16.50 -9.24 -9.91
N LEU A 133 -16.51 -8.77 -8.65
CA LEU A 133 -16.64 -9.64 -7.47
C LEU A 133 -17.92 -10.48 -7.52
N TYR A 134 -19.04 -9.88 -7.94
CA TYR A 134 -20.30 -10.59 -8.13
C TYR A 134 -20.25 -11.60 -9.29
N ALA A 135 -19.56 -11.28 -10.37
CA ALA A 135 -19.36 -12.16 -11.53
C ALA A 135 -18.57 -13.43 -11.17
N GLU A 136 -17.45 -13.29 -10.45
CA GLU A 136 -16.66 -14.46 -10.03
C GLU A 136 -17.33 -15.25 -8.89
N TRP A 137 -18.08 -14.60 -7.98
CA TRP A 137 -18.94 -15.32 -7.02
C TRP A 137 -20.02 -16.16 -7.70
N LEU A 138 -20.65 -15.65 -8.77
CA LEU A 138 -21.57 -16.43 -9.60
C LEU A 138 -20.86 -17.62 -10.24
N ALA A 139 -19.70 -17.39 -10.87
CA ALA A 139 -18.93 -18.42 -11.57
C ALA A 139 -18.43 -19.55 -10.65
N GLN A 140 -18.11 -19.22 -9.39
CA GLN A 140 -17.66 -20.19 -8.39
C GLN A 140 -18.80 -20.99 -7.74
N GLY A 141 -20.04 -20.80 -8.19
CA GLY A 141 -21.21 -21.57 -7.76
C GLY A 141 -22.04 -20.90 -6.66
N ARG A 142 -21.86 -19.59 -6.42
CA ARG A 142 -22.53 -18.81 -5.35
C ARG A 142 -22.18 -19.34 -3.96
N ARG A 143 -20.90 -19.23 -3.60
CA ARG A 143 -20.34 -19.69 -2.33
C ARG A 143 -20.90 -18.91 -1.15
N GLU A 144 -21.01 -19.60 -0.02
CA GLU A 144 -21.24 -19.00 1.30
C GLU A 144 -19.88 -18.73 1.99
N LYS A 145 -19.87 -18.13 3.19
CA LYS A 145 -18.65 -17.73 3.93
C LYS A 145 -17.73 -16.79 3.12
N VAL A 146 -18.31 -15.83 2.42
CA VAL A 146 -17.57 -14.81 1.67
C VAL A 146 -16.91 -13.83 2.65
N GLN A 147 -15.61 -13.66 2.52
CA GLN A 147 -14.85 -12.62 3.20
C GLN A 147 -14.42 -11.59 2.14
N ILE A 148 -14.78 -10.32 2.27
CA ILE A 148 -14.25 -9.27 1.38
C ILE A 148 -13.04 -8.66 2.07
N ILE A 149 -11.90 -8.60 1.39
CA ILE A 149 -10.63 -8.11 1.93
C ILE A 149 -10.13 -7.00 1.01
N GLU A 150 -9.74 -5.84 1.54
CA GLU A 150 -9.03 -4.80 0.78
C GLU A 150 -7.74 -4.42 1.50
N VAL A 151 -6.62 -4.42 0.76
CA VAL A 151 -5.31 -3.95 1.25
C VAL A 151 -5.06 -2.52 0.76
N GLY A 152 -4.61 -1.64 1.66
CA GLY A 152 -4.40 -0.22 1.34
C GLY A 152 -5.65 0.52 0.86
N PRO A 153 -6.82 0.42 1.53
CA PRO A 153 -8.07 1.06 1.09
C PRO A 153 -8.02 2.59 1.02
N GLY A 154 -6.98 3.23 1.57
CA GLY A 154 -6.75 4.68 1.53
C GLY A 154 -7.86 5.45 2.22
N ARG A 155 -8.77 6.05 1.45
CA ARG A 155 -9.97 6.72 2.01
C ARG A 155 -11.18 5.78 2.20
N GLY A 156 -11.10 4.52 1.76
CA GLY A 156 -12.22 3.57 1.71
C GLY A 156 -13.24 3.87 0.59
N THR A 157 -12.87 4.65 -0.42
CA THR A 157 -13.77 5.04 -1.53
C THR A 157 -14.13 3.85 -2.42
N LEU A 158 -13.16 2.97 -2.69
CA LEU A 158 -13.39 1.75 -3.47
C LEU A 158 -14.36 0.81 -2.74
N MET A 159 -14.12 0.50 -1.46
CA MET A 159 -15.05 -0.27 -0.64
C MET A 159 -16.46 0.34 -0.57
N ASP A 160 -16.60 1.67 -0.50
CA ASP A 160 -17.91 2.32 -0.43
C ASP A 160 -18.73 2.02 -1.70
N ASP A 161 -18.13 2.19 -2.88
CA ASP A 161 -18.78 1.90 -4.16
C ASP A 161 -18.99 0.41 -4.41
N VAL A 162 -18.06 -0.45 -3.98
CA VAL A 162 -18.18 -1.92 -4.04
C VAL A 162 -19.35 -2.38 -3.19
N LEU A 163 -19.42 -2.01 -1.90
CA LEU A 163 -20.50 -2.40 -1.01
C LEU A 163 -21.84 -1.79 -1.41
N ARG A 164 -21.86 -0.53 -1.84
CA ARG A 164 -23.05 0.15 -2.42
C ARG A 164 -23.59 -0.59 -3.65
N THR A 165 -22.72 -1.18 -4.45
CA THR A 165 -23.09 -2.00 -5.61
C THR A 165 -23.59 -3.38 -5.18
N LEU A 166 -22.81 -4.08 -4.36
CA LEU A 166 -23.15 -5.41 -3.82
C LEU A 166 -24.46 -5.40 -3.03
N ALA A 167 -24.80 -4.31 -2.34
CA ALA A 167 -26.08 -4.10 -1.65
C ALA A 167 -27.32 -4.31 -2.55
N SER A 168 -27.19 -4.24 -3.88
CA SER A 168 -28.26 -4.55 -4.84
C SER A 168 -28.49 -6.06 -5.01
N PHE A 169 -27.47 -6.89 -4.78
CA PHE A 169 -27.46 -8.33 -5.04
C PHE A 169 -27.71 -9.15 -3.77
N LYS A 170 -28.96 -9.12 -3.29
CA LYS A 170 -29.37 -9.66 -1.96
C LYS A 170 -29.04 -11.13 -1.65
N ARG A 171 -28.61 -11.93 -2.63
CA ARG A 171 -28.06 -13.28 -2.38
C ARG A 171 -26.56 -13.24 -2.06
N MET A 172 -25.77 -12.47 -2.80
CA MET A 172 -24.34 -12.25 -2.50
C MET A 172 -24.18 -11.60 -1.12
N THR A 173 -24.99 -10.59 -0.79
CA THR A 173 -24.90 -9.93 0.52
C THR A 173 -25.16 -10.82 1.73
N ARG A 174 -25.89 -11.93 1.55
CA ARG A 174 -26.15 -12.91 2.62
C ARG A 174 -25.03 -13.94 2.78
N SER A 175 -24.21 -14.11 1.75
CA SER A 175 -23.02 -14.95 1.81
C SER A 175 -21.82 -14.27 2.48
N ILE A 176 -21.83 -12.92 2.58
CA ILE A 176 -20.75 -12.14 3.21
C ILE A 176 -20.80 -12.35 4.73
N GLU A 177 -19.74 -12.94 5.27
CA GLU A 177 -19.53 -13.24 6.69
C GLU A 177 -18.74 -12.11 7.39
N ALA A 178 -17.77 -11.50 6.69
CA ALA A 178 -16.98 -10.38 7.19
C ALA A 178 -16.42 -9.52 6.05
N ILE A 179 -16.13 -8.26 6.38
CA ILE A 179 -15.32 -7.35 5.55
C ILE A 179 -14.06 -6.99 6.34
N TYR A 180 -12.89 -7.13 5.74
CA TYR A 180 -11.59 -6.79 6.32
C TYR A 180 -10.90 -5.70 5.53
N LEU A 181 -10.35 -4.72 6.24
CA LEU A 181 -9.57 -3.62 5.70
C LEU A 181 -8.18 -3.68 6.34
N VAL A 182 -7.15 -3.86 5.51
CA VAL A 182 -5.75 -3.88 5.95
C VAL A 182 -5.20 -2.46 5.83
N GLU A 183 -5.10 -1.79 6.97
CA GLU A 183 -4.80 -0.37 7.12
C GLU A 183 -4.03 -0.14 8.42
N ALA A 184 -2.81 0.37 8.33
CA ALA A 184 -1.96 0.65 9.49
C ALA A 184 -2.19 2.05 10.10
N SER A 185 -2.74 3.01 9.34
CA SER A 185 -2.88 4.40 9.79
C SER A 185 -4.19 4.61 10.59
N PRO A 186 -4.13 4.88 11.92
CA PRO A 186 -5.34 5.05 12.74
C PRO A 186 -6.17 6.29 12.36
N HIS A 187 -5.59 7.20 11.58
CA HIS A 187 -6.31 8.32 10.98
C HIS A 187 -7.18 7.86 9.80
N LEU A 188 -6.62 7.05 8.90
CA LEU A 188 -7.34 6.51 7.75
C LEU A 188 -8.41 5.50 8.18
N GLN A 189 -8.13 4.63 9.16
CA GLN A 189 -9.14 3.75 9.77
C GLN A 189 -10.41 4.53 10.20
N LYS A 190 -10.23 5.71 10.81
CA LYS A 190 -11.36 6.58 11.21
C LYS A 190 -12.07 7.26 10.04
N GLN A 191 -11.36 7.72 9.01
CA GLN A 191 -12.00 8.22 7.78
C GLN A 191 -12.83 7.12 7.10
N GLN A 192 -12.27 5.92 7.01
CA GLN A 192 -12.91 4.73 6.45
C GLN A 192 -14.13 4.32 7.27
N ALA A 193 -14.06 4.31 8.60
CA ALA A 193 -15.19 4.01 9.48
C ALA A 193 -16.32 5.04 9.33
N LEU A 194 -16.00 6.34 9.36
CA LEU A 194 -16.99 7.39 9.14
C LEU A 194 -17.68 7.27 7.76
N ARG A 195 -16.93 6.86 6.73
CA ARG A 195 -17.48 6.58 5.40
C ARG A 195 -18.35 5.32 5.37
N LEU A 196 -17.85 4.18 5.82
CA LEU A 196 -18.42 2.85 5.56
C LEU A 196 -19.39 2.35 6.65
N ALA A 197 -19.24 2.82 7.88
CA ALA A 197 -20.14 2.55 9.01
C ALA A 197 -21.02 3.76 9.38
N GLY A 198 -20.63 4.98 8.99
CA GLY A 198 -21.33 6.22 9.36
C GLY A 198 -20.95 6.74 10.75
N THR A 199 -19.89 6.22 11.36
CA THR A 199 -19.37 6.62 12.67
C THR A 199 -17.86 6.39 12.76
N ASP A 200 -17.16 7.23 13.51
CA ASP A 200 -15.75 7.07 13.90
C ASP A 200 -15.57 6.33 15.25
N ALA A 201 -16.68 5.95 15.90
CA ALA A 201 -16.70 5.16 17.12
C ALA A 201 -16.40 3.68 16.84
N LEU A 202 -15.12 3.36 16.64
CA LEU A 202 -14.62 2.00 16.47
C LEU A 202 -14.68 1.19 17.78
N GLU A 203 -15.23 -0.01 17.73
CA GLU A 203 -15.13 -1.03 18.77
C GLU A 203 -13.81 -1.81 18.61
N LYS A 204 -13.26 -2.36 19.70
CA LYS A 204 -12.10 -3.27 19.60
C LYS A 204 -12.55 -4.67 19.14
N SER A 205 -11.74 -5.32 18.31
CA SER A 205 -11.89 -6.72 17.89
C SER A 205 -10.62 -7.52 18.20
N ASP A 206 -10.67 -8.85 18.00
CA ASP A 206 -9.50 -9.73 18.18
C ASP A 206 -8.40 -9.48 17.13
N VAL A 207 -8.73 -8.86 16.00
CA VAL A 207 -7.82 -8.56 14.88
C VAL A 207 -7.44 -7.07 14.78
N GLY A 208 -7.94 -6.23 15.69
CA GLY A 208 -7.74 -4.77 15.67
C GLY A 208 -9.00 -4.02 16.10
N TRP A 209 -9.71 -3.44 15.13
CA TRP A 209 -10.92 -2.63 15.35
C TRP A 209 -12.09 -3.12 14.49
N LYS A 210 -13.32 -2.71 14.83
CA LYS A 210 -14.52 -3.01 14.04
C LYS A 210 -15.62 -1.93 14.15
N ALA A 211 -16.49 -1.88 13.15
CA ALA A 211 -17.74 -1.12 13.17
C ALA A 211 -18.78 -1.76 12.24
N ARG A 212 -20.07 -1.52 12.49
CA ARG A 212 -21.18 -2.11 11.72
C ARG A 212 -21.28 -1.49 10.32
N CYS A 213 -21.34 -2.32 9.27
CA CYS A 213 -21.46 -1.83 7.89
C CYS A 213 -22.79 -1.10 7.65
N LYS A 214 -22.76 0.14 7.11
CA LYS A 214 -23.99 0.91 6.78
C LYS A 214 -24.81 0.30 5.64
N TYR A 215 -24.18 -0.53 4.79
CA TYR A 215 -24.84 -1.22 3.67
C TYR A 215 -25.34 -2.63 4.03
N LEU A 216 -24.70 -3.27 5.02
CA LEU A 216 -24.93 -4.65 5.42
C LEU A 216 -25.16 -4.72 6.95
N PRO A 217 -26.40 -4.49 7.43
CA PRO A 217 -26.69 -4.39 8.88
C PRO A 217 -26.41 -5.65 9.71
N ASP A 218 -26.11 -6.77 9.07
CA ASP A 218 -25.76 -8.04 9.71
C ASP A 218 -24.23 -8.31 9.73
N CYS A 219 -23.42 -7.49 9.04
CA CYS A 219 -21.97 -7.68 8.85
C CYS A 219 -21.16 -6.55 9.50
N ASP A 220 -20.14 -6.91 10.30
CA ASP A 220 -19.12 -5.97 10.76
C ASP A 220 -18.05 -5.77 9.67
N ILE A 221 -17.53 -4.54 9.60
CA ILE A 221 -16.26 -4.20 8.94
C ILE A 221 -15.18 -4.24 10.01
N GLN A 222 -14.06 -4.87 9.72
CA GLN A 222 -12.94 -5.05 10.64
C GLN A 222 -11.67 -4.42 10.05
N TRP A 223 -10.97 -3.62 10.86
CA TRP A 223 -9.70 -3.00 10.51
C TRP A 223 -8.57 -3.73 11.23
N CYS A 224 -7.50 -4.00 10.49
CA CYS A 224 -6.31 -4.69 10.98
C CYS A 224 -5.05 -4.06 10.35
N GLU A 225 -3.94 -4.05 11.08
CA GLU A 225 -2.72 -3.34 10.67
C GLU A 225 -1.92 -4.10 9.60
N ASP A 226 -2.16 -5.40 9.46
CA ASP A 226 -1.42 -6.33 8.60
C ASP A 226 -2.33 -7.51 8.19
N ILE A 227 -2.20 -7.99 6.95
CA ILE A 227 -3.03 -9.10 6.44
C ILE A 227 -2.87 -10.40 7.23
N ARG A 228 -1.75 -10.61 7.93
CA ARG A 228 -1.51 -11.77 8.81
C ARG A 228 -2.52 -11.86 9.95
N PHE A 229 -3.17 -10.75 10.35
CA PHE A 229 -4.25 -10.75 11.33
C PHE A 229 -5.62 -11.13 10.74
N VAL A 230 -5.80 -11.04 9.41
CA VAL A 230 -7.04 -11.51 8.75
C VAL A 230 -7.10 -13.03 8.84
N PRO A 231 -8.16 -13.64 9.43
CA PRO A 231 -8.24 -15.09 9.63
C PRO A 231 -8.06 -15.90 8.33
N LYS A 232 -7.36 -17.03 8.44
CA LYS A 232 -7.23 -18.03 7.38
C LYS A 232 -8.08 -19.25 7.74
N GLU A 233 -9.19 -19.45 7.04
CA GLU A 233 -10.14 -20.53 7.30
C GLU A 233 -10.22 -21.49 6.10
N GLU A 234 -10.19 -22.80 6.35
CA GLU A 234 -10.35 -23.83 5.31
C GLU A 234 -11.65 -23.69 4.49
N THR A 235 -12.67 -23.05 5.08
CA THR A 235 -14.03 -22.94 4.55
C THR A 235 -14.41 -21.56 4.03
N SER A 236 -13.56 -20.53 4.19
CA SER A 236 -13.93 -19.19 3.72
C SER A 236 -13.66 -18.99 2.23
N THR A 237 -14.40 -18.06 1.64
CA THR A 237 -14.29 -17.67 0.22
C THR A 237 -13.78 -16.21 0.16
N PRO A 238 -12.46 -15.99 0.22
CA PRO A 238 -11.87 -14.66 0.29
C PRO A 238 -11.88 -13.96 -1.08
N PHE A 239 -12.46 -12.77 -1.12
CA PHE A 239 -12.49 -11.87 -2.27
C PHE A 239 -11.62 -10.66 -1.96
N ILE A 240 -10.41 -10.65 -2.50
CA ILE A 240 -9.31 -9.75 -2.17
C ILE A 240 -9.19 -8.66 -3.23
N LEU A 241 -9.10 -7.40 -2.79
CA LEU A 241 -8.80 -6.24 -3.62
C LEU A 241 -7.45 -5.64 -3.18
N ALA A 242 -6.63 -5.30 -4.16
CA ALA A 242 -5.44 -4.47 -4.00
C ALA A 242 -5.43 -3.44 -5.14
N HIS A 243 -5.44 -2.16 -4.80
CA HIS A 243 -5.59 -1.09 -5.78
C HIS A 243 -4.76 0.13 -5.39
N GLU A 244 -3.77 0.50 -6.21
CA GLU A 244 -2.76 1.53 -5.89
C GLU A 244 -2.15 1.23 -4.50
N PHE A 245 -1.54 0.05 -4.38
CA PHE A 245 -1.00 -0.51 -3.13
C PHE A 245 0.39 -1.13 -3.31
N PHE A 246 0.64 -1.82 -4.42
CA PHE A 246 1.90 -2.53 -4.65
C PHE A 246 3.01 -1.62 -5.18
N ASP A 247 2.65 -0.47 -5.74
CA ASP A 247 3.55 0.61 -6.16
C ASP A 247 4.24 1.30 -4.97
N ALA A 248 3.52 1.44 -3.86
CA ALA A 248 4.00 2.02 -2.61
C ALA A 248 4.82 1.03 -1.74
N LEU A 249 4.87 -0.26 -2.09
CA LEU A 249 5.63 -1.24 -1.29
C LEU A 249 7.16 -1.12 -1.52
N PRO A 250 7.99 -1.24 -0.45
CA PRO A 250 9.44 -1.11 -0.51
C PRO A 250 10.17 -1.97 -1.57
N ILE A 251 10.68 -1.34 -2.63
CA ILE A 251 11.55 -2.00 -3.63
C ILE A 251 13.04 -1.97 -3.23
N HIS A 252 13.70 -3.12 -3.39
CA HIS A 252 15.15 -3.21 -3.49
C HIS A 252 15.57 -3.01 -4.94
N VAL A 253 16.64 -2.27 -5.19
CA VAL A 253 17.15 -1.99 -6.54
C VAL A 253 18.56 -2.56 -6.66
N PHE A 254 18.82 -3.31 -7.74
CA PHE A 254 20.11 -3.97 -7.98
C PHE A 254 20.69 -3.56 -9.33
N GLN A 255 21.98 -3.27 -9.37
CA GLN A 255 22.77 -3.08 -10.58
C GLN A 255 23.73 -4.25 -10.78
N ASN A 256 23.82 -4.75 -12.01
CA ASN A 256 24.76 -5.80 -12.41
C ASN A 256 26.14 -5.19 -12.67
N VAL A 257 27.02 -5.21 -11.66
CA VAL A 257 28.36 -4.63 -11.74
C VAL A 257 29.30 -5.62 -12.42
N ALA A 258 29.84 -5.25 -13.58
CA ALA A 258 30.93 -5.99 -14.21
C ALA A 258 32.18 -5.90 -13.33
N GLN A 259 32.69 -7.04 -12.87
CA GLN A 259 33.94 -7.06 -12.11
C GLN A 259 35.14 -6.80 -13.03
N SER A 260 36.17 -6.15 -12.49
CA SER A 260 37.32 -5.69 -13.25
C SER A 260 37.93 -6.81 -14.12
N SER A 261 38.21 -6.49 -15.38
CA SER A 261 38.79 -7.43 -16.35
C SER A 261 40.23 -7.79 -15.99
N VAL A 262 40.39 -8.75 -15.06
CA VAL A 262 41.68 -9.39 -14.82
C VAL A 262 42.17 -9.95 -16.16
N PRO A 263 43.34 -9.51 -16.67
CA PRO A 263 43.84 -10.00 -17.93
C PRO A 263 44.02 -11.53 -17.86
N LYS A 264 43.53 -12.26 -18.87
CA LYS A 264 43.85 -13.69 -19.01
C LYS A 264 45.38 -13.81 -18.96
N SER A 265 45.86 -14.63 -18.02
CA SER A 265 47.23 -14.62 -17.52
C SER A 265 48.27 -14.34 -18.62
N SER A 266 48.99 -13.23 -18.47
CA SER A 266 49.93 -12.74 -19.48
C SER A 266 51.00 -13.79 -19.76
N THR A 267 51.11 -14.19 -21.02
CA THR A 267 52.13 -15.16 -21.43
C THR A 267 53.50 -14.49 -21.39
N ILE A 268 54.38 -15.01 -20.53
CA ILE A 268 55.73 -14.47 -20.33
C ILE A 268 56.63 -15.04 -21.42
N MET A 269 57.28 -14.17 -22.20
CA MET A 269 58.28 -14.59 -23.17
C MET A 269 59.61 -14.86 -22.46
N THR A 270 60.18 -16.05 -22.65
CA THR A 270 61.48 -16.45 -22.10
C THR A 270 62.43 -16.90 -23.22
N PRO A 271 63.75 -16.95 -22.99
CA PRO A 271 64.70 -17.51 -23.97
C PRO A 271 64.42 -18.97 -24.36
N THR A 272 63.68 -19.70 -23.52
CA THR A 272 63.21 -21.07 -23.74
C THR A 272 61.81 -21.16 -24.38
N GLY A 273 61.20 -20.04 -24.75
CA GLY A 273 59.87 -19.95 -25.38
C GLY A 273 58.80 -19.26 -24.52
N PRO A 274 57.55 -19.19 -25.00
CA PRO A 274 56.43 -18.61 -24.27
C PRO A 274 55.98 -19.50 -23.10
N ILE A 275 55.85 -18.92 -21.91
CA ILE A 275 55.27 -19.56 -20.73
C ILE A 275 53.89 -18.95 -20.45
N THR A 276 52.83 -19.71 -20.72
CA THR A 276 51.46 -19.38 -20.31
C THR A 276 51.15 -20.11 -19.00
N PRO A 277 50.82 -19.41 -17.89
CA PRO A 277 50.47 -20.07 -16.63
C PRO A 277 49.23 -20.97 -16.76
N LYS A 278 49.36 -22.23 -16.34
CA LYS A 278 48.27 -23.25 -16.40
C LYS A 278 47.06 -22.88 -15.53
N HIS A 279 47.29 -22.08 -14.50
CA HIS A 279 46.27 -21.51 -13.65
C HIS A 279 46.56 -20.01 -13.50
N GLY A 280 45.50 -19.21 -13.59
CA GLY A 280 45.46 -17.80 -13.26
C GLY A 280 44.03 -17.43 -12.89
N PRO A 281 43.75 -16.23 -12.37
CA PRO A 281 42.39 -15.85 -12.06
C PRO A 281 41.57 -15.80 -13.35
N THR A 282 40.52 -16.62 -13.44
CA THR A 282 39.38 -16.28 -14.30
C THR A 282 38.85 -14.94 -13.81
N ALA A 283 38.71 -13.97 -14.72
CA ALA A 283 37.99 -12.73 -14.41
C ALA A 283 36.63 -13.12 -13.82
N PRO A 284 36.32 -12.76 -12.57
CA PRO A 284 35.14 -13.25 -11.89
C PRO A 284 33.89 -12.67 -12.56
N GLY A 285 32.81 -13.46 -12.57
CA GLY A 285 31.56 -13.05 -13.22
C GLY A 285 30.96 -11.81 -12.57
N ASN A 286 30.17 -11.06 -13.34
CA ASN A 286 29.45 -9.88 -12.87
C ASN A 286 28.69 -10.18 -11.57
N GLN A 287 28.63 -9.21 -10.67
CA GLN A 287 27.95 -9.37 -9.38
C GLN A 287 26.81 -8.36 -9.26
N TRP A 288 25.69 -8.80 -8.70
CA TRP A 288 24.62 -7.89 -8.31
C TRP A 288 25.06 -7.11 -7.07
N HIS A 289 25.05 -5.78 -7.19
CA HIS A 289 25.20 -4.86 -6.07
C HIS A 289 23.88 -4.14 -5.83
N GLU A 290 23.52 -3.92 -4.57
CA GLU A 290 22.33 -3.14 -4.20
C GLU A 290 22.60 -1.64 -4.36
N LEU A 291 21.65 -0.88 -4.89
CA LEU A 291 21.68 0.58 -4.80
C LEU A 291 21.22 0.99 -3.40
N VAL A 292 22.04 1.82 -2.75
CA VAL A 292 21.88 2.23 -1.35
C VAL A 292 21.89 3.74 -1.24
N VAL A 293 21.05 4.23 -0.32
CA VAL A 293 20.78 5.64 -0.08
C VAL A 293 21.80 6.20 0.91
N SER A 294 22.50 7.26 0.48
CA SER A 294 23.52 7.98 1.24
C SER A 294 23.13 9.46 1.39
N PRO A 295 23.53 10.17 2.46
CA PRO A 295 23.35 11.62 2.54
C PRO A 295 24.12 12.35 1.45
N THR A 296 23.49 13.32 0.78
CA THR A 296 24.18 14.18 -0.20
C THR A 296 25.36 14.90 0.43
N ASN A 297 26.47 15.08 -0.29
CA ASN A 297 27.56 15.94 0.19
C ASN A 297 27.11 17.42 0.16
N PRO A 298 27.00 18.12 1.31
CA PRO A 298 26.51 19.50 1.34
C PRO A 298 27.42 20.49 0.62
N TYR A 299 28.71 20.17 0.45
CA TYR A 299 29.70 20.98 -0.26
C TYR A 299 29.90 20.59 -1.73
N ALA A 300 29.27 19.52 -2.22
CA ALA A 300 29.29 19.21 -3.64
C ALA A 300 28.53 20.30 -4.42
N ALA A 301 29.10 20.72 -5.56
CA ALA A 301 28.53 21.75 -6.43
C ALA A 301 27.35 21.20 -7.25
N THR A 302 26.25 20.88 -6.57
CA THR A 302 25.02 20.40 -7.20
C THR A 302 24.36 21.54 -7.97
N THR A 303 24.32 21.49 -9.30
CA THR A 303 23.61 22.45 -10.14
C THR A 303 22.11 22.21 -10.10
N VAL A 304 21.47 22.54 -8.98
CA VAL A 304 20.01 22.51 -8.81
C VAL A 304 19.39 23.56 -9.74
N LYS A 305 18.37 23.20 -10.53
CA LYS A 305 17.72 24.16 -11.43
C LYS A 305 16.92 25.20 -10.63
N PRO A 306 16.71 26.42 -11.14
CA PRO A 306 15.87 27.42 -10.47
C PRO A 306 14.46 26.88 -10.19
N GLY A 307 14.13 26.71 -8.91
CA GLY A 307 12.83 26.20 -8.44
C GLY A 307 12.78 24.70 -8.12
N GLU A 308 13.87 23.95 -8.29
CA GLU A 308 13.99 22.58 -7.76
C GLU A 308 14.51 22.60 -6.31
N GLU A 309 14.06 21.67 -5.47
CA GLU A 309 14.57 21.48 -4.10
C GLU A 309 15.87 20.65 -4.12
N ARG A 310 16.81 20.99 -3.21
CA ARG A 310 18.07 20.23 -3.08
C ARG A 310 17.81 18.92 -2.33
N PRO A 311 18.19 17.75 -2.89
CA PRO A 311 18.05 16.47 -2.18
C PRO A 311 18.87 16.39 -0.90
N ASP A 312 18.27 15.80 0.13
CA ASP A 312 18.95 15.40 1.37
C ASP A 312 19.76 14.12 1.17
N PHE A 313 19.35 13.27 0.21
CA PHE A 313 19.97 11.97 -0.06
C PHE A 313 20.26 11.75 -1.56
N GLU A 314 21.12 10.77 -1.84
CA GLU A 314 21.57 10.36 -3.17
C GLU A 314 21.69 8.83 -3.25
N LEU A 315 21.53 8.28 -4.46
CA LEU A 315 21.77 6.86 -4.72
C LEU A 315 23.25 6.60 -4.97
N THR A 316 23.74 5.53 -4.35
CA THR A 316 25.13 5.06 -4.46
C THR A 316 25.13 3.54 -4.64
N VAL A 317 26.08 3.00 -5.39
CA VAL A 317 26.24 1.54 -5.50
C VAL A 317 26.90 1.03 -4.22
N SER A 318 26.35 -0.03 -3.62
CA SER A 318 26.95 -0.69 -2.44
C SER A 318 28.37 -1.17 -2.73
N LYS A 319 29.30 -0.99 -1.76
CA LYS A 319 30.73 -1.30 -1.94
C LYS A 319 31.03 -2.80 -2.10
N SER A 320 30.10 -3.65 -1.71
CA SER A 320 30.15 -5.11 -1.77
C SER A 320 28.72 -5.64 -1.93
N PRO A 321 28.52 -6.83 -2.53
CA PRO A 321 27.21 -7.48 -2.58
C PRO A 321 26.57 -7.58 -1.19
N THR A 322 25.26 -7.33 -1.13
CA THR A 322 24.47 -7.41 0.09
C THR A 322 23.77 -8.78 0.18
N PRO A 323 23.26 -9.20 1.34
CA PRO A 323 22.47 -10.43 1.45
C PRO A 323 21.28 -10.47 0.47
N HIS A 324 20.63 -9.33 0.21
CA HIS A 324 19.55 -9.23 -0.77
C HIS A 324 20.05 -9.39 -2.20
N SER A 325 21.15 -8.73 -2.57
CA SER A 325 21.69 -8.82 -3.95
C SER A 325 22.25 -10.22 -4.27
N LEU A 326 22.63 -10.98 -3.24
CA LEU A 326 23.04 -12.38 -3.38
C LEU A 326 21.88 -13.36 -3.56
N TYR A 327 20.63 -12.97 -3.27
CA TYR A 327 19.46 -13.87 -3.24
C TYR A 327 18.27 -13.42 -4.11
N LEU A 328 17.78 -12.18 -4.00
CA LEU A 328 16.58 -11.72 -4.72
C LEU A 328 16.72 -11.83 -6.25
N PRO A 329 17.86 -11.47 -6.88
CA PRO A 329 18.07 -11.68 -8.33
C PRO A 329 18.06 -13.16 -8.77
N LYS A 330 18.03 -14.11 -7.82
CA LYS A 330 17.97 -15.56 -8.06
C LYS A 330 16.61 -16.15 -7.74
N MET A 331 15.58 -15.36 -7.43
CA MET A 331 14.21 -15.86 -7.28
C MET A 331 13.64 -16.23 -8.65
N SER A 332 13.27 -15.24 -9.49
CA SER A 332 12.77 -15.49 -10.85
C SER A 332 13.83 -16.04 -11.81
N SER A 333 13.40 -16.70 -12.89
CA SER A 333 14.27 -17.01 -14.04
C SER A 333 14.55 -15.77 -14.89
N ARG A 334 13.61 -14.81 -14.93
CA ARG A 334 13.74 -13.53 -15.65
C ARG A 334 14.92 -12.72 -15.14
N TYR A 335 15.09 -12.64 -13.82
CA TYR A 335 16.21 -11.95 -13.17
C TYR A 335 17.56 -12.67 -13.43
N LYS A 336 17.59 -14.01 -13.34
CA LYS A 336 18.80 -14.81 -13.64
C LYS A 336 19.32 -14.60 -15.06
N ASN A 337 18.43 -14.43 -16.03
CA ASN A 337 18.82 -14.17 -17.43
C ASN A 337 19.60 -12.85 -17.60
N LEU A 338 19.53 -11.91 -16.65
CA LEU A 338 20.29 -10.67 -16.63
C LEU A 338 21.62 -10.75 -15.85
N GLU A 339 21.95 -11.88 -15.19
CA GLU A 339 23.22 -12.04 -14.44
C GLU A 339 24.47 -11.75 -15.30
N LYS A 340 24.39 -11.93 -16.63
CA LYS A 340 25.49 -11.76 -17.59
C LYS A 340 25.46 -10.42 -18.34
N THR A 341 24.55 -9.52 -17.99
CA THR A 341 24.33 -8.24 -18.69
C THR A 341 24.88 -7.09 -17.84
N PRO A 342 26.08 -6.55 -18.14
CA PRO A 342 26.63 -5.41 -17.41
C PRO A 342 25.64 -4.24 -17.37
N ASP A 343 25.61 -3.56 -16.23
CA ASP A 343 24.78 -2.38 -15.96
C ASP A 343 23.27 -2.60 -16.14
N ALA A 344 22.81 -3.86 -16.23
CA ALA A 344 21.41 -4.19 -16.05
C ALA A 344 20.95 -3.76 -14.65
N ILE A 345 19.82 -3.06 -14.60
CA ILE A 345 19.15 -2.67 -13.36
C ILE A 345 17.87 -3.49 -13.24
N ILE A 346 17.57 -3.98 -12.04
CA ILE A 346 16.29 -4.63 -11.71
C ILE A 346 15.77 -4.12 -10.37
N GLU A 347 14.45 -4.00 -10.27
CA GLU A 347 13.73 -3.56 -9.07
C GLU A 347 12.83 -4.70 -8.58
N ILE A 348 12.90 -5.03 -7.28
CA ILE A 348 12.21 -6.19 -6.67
C ILE A 348 11.64 -5.76 -5.32
N SER A 349 10.33 -5.92 -5.10
CA SER A 349 9.68 -5.80 -3.78
C SER A 349 9.36 -7.19 -3.22
N PRO A 350 10.12 -7.72 -2.24
CA PRO A 350 9.79 -8.97 -1.56
C PRO A 350 8.47 -8.91 -0.79
N GLU A 351 8.08 -7.72 -0.33
CA GLU A 351 6.80 -7.50 0.35
C GLU A 351 5.63 -7.74 -0.62
N SER A 352 5.72 -7.24 -1.85
CA SER A 352 4.72 -7.48 -2.89
C SER A 352 4.57 -8.97 -3.21
N LEU A 353 5.68 -9.71 -3.30
CA LEU A 353 5.66 -11.16 -3.49
C LEU A 353 5.02 -11.88 -2.29
N SER A 354 5.36 -11.49 -1.07
CA SER A 354 4.81 -12.08 0.15
C SER A 354 3.30 -11.86 0.29
N TYR A 355 2.79 -10.67 -0.06
CA TYR A 355 1.35 -10.39 -0.07
C TYR A 355 0.63 -11.27 -1.10
N VAL A 356 1.19 -11.41 -2.30
CA VAL A 356 0.58 -12.23 -3.36
C VAL A 356 0.64 -13.73 -3.07
N SER A 357 1.71 -14.22 -2.43
CA SER A 357 1.75 -15.58 -1.89
C SER A 357 0.70 -15.81 -0.79
N ASP A 358 0.43 -14.80 0.06
CA ASP A 358 -0.66 -14.86 1.05
C ASP A 358 -2.05 -14.92 0.39
N PHE A 359 -2.27 -14.15 -0.68
CA PHE A 359 -3.50 -14.18 -1.48
C PHE A 359 -3.72 -15.56 -2.12
N ALA A 360 -2.69 -16.12 -2.77
CA ALA A 360 -2.75 -17.44 -3.39
C ALA A 360 -3.03 -18.54 -2.35
N ALA A 361 -2.32 -18.53 -1.22
CA ALA A 361 -2.56 -19.44 -0.11
C ALA A 361 -3.98 -19.35 0.45
N ARG A 362 -4.58 -18.16 0.52
CA ARG A 362 -5.99 -17.98 0.95
C ARG A 362 -7.01 -18.53 -0.06
N ILE A 363 -6.70 -18.47 -1.35
CA ILE A 363 -7.62 -18.86 -2.43
C ILE A 363 -7.54 -20.37 -2.72
N GLY A 364 -6.32 -20.91 -2.90
CA GLY A 364 -6.08 -22.31 -3.26
C GLY A 364 -5.67 -23.23 -2.09
N GLY A 365 -5.21 -22.67 -0.98
CA GLY A 365 -4.44 -23.38 0.06
C GLY A 365 -2.93 -23.25 -0.17
N SER A 366 -2.14 -23.39 0.88
CA SER A 366 -0.67 -23.44 0.79
C SER A 366 -0.20 -24.83 0.33
N GLU A 367 0.90 -24.88 -0.43
CA GLU A 367 1.58 -26.16 -0.68
C GLU A 367 1.96 -26.87 0.64
N GLY A 368 1.62 -28.15 0.74
CA GLY A 368 2.44 -29.10 1.50
C GLY A 368 3.54 -29.62 0.58
N ALA A 369 4.79 -29.66 1.06
CA ALA A 369 6.00 -29.95 0.27
C ALA A 369 6.15 -31.41 -0.23
N ALA A 370 5.06 -32.01 -0.72
CA ALA A 370 4.91 -33.40 -1.10
C ALA A 370 4.12 -33.63 -2.41
N SER A 371 3.55 -32.59 -3.04
CA SER A 371 2.74 -32.73 -4.28
C SER A 371 3.59 -32.95 -5.54
N ARG A 372 4.74 -32.27 -5.65
CA ARG A 372 5.47 -32.10 -6.91
C ARG A 372 6.21 -33.36 -7.40
N PRO A 373 5.87 -33.93 -8.58
CA PRO A 373 6.70 -34.92 -9.26
C PRO A 373 8.01 -34.28 -9.75
N PRO A 374 9.14 -35.02 -9.78
CA PRO A 374 10.43 -34.45 -10.20
C PRO A 374 10.40 -34.04 -11.68
N THR A 375 10.50 -32.73 -11.92
CA THR A 375 10.55 -32.16 -13.28
C THR A 375 11.83 -32.60 -13.99
N PRO A 376 11.78 -33.34 -15.12
CA PRO A 376 12.98 -33.83 -15.79
C PRO A 376 13.89 -32.69 -16.26
N GLY A 377 15.12 -32.64 -15.74
CA GLY A 377 16.18 -31.72 -16.20
C GLY A 377 16.50 -30.53 -15.29
N SER A 378 15.76 -30.27 -14.20
CA SER A 378 16.09 -29.16 -13.29
C SER A 378 17.14 -29.56 -12.24
N SER A 379 18.43 -29.46 -12.57
CA SER A 379 19.53 -29.65 -11.62
C SER A 379 19.87 -28.36 -10.84
N ALA A 380 18.87 -27.76 -10.21
CA ALA A 380 19.06 -26.65 -9.28
C ALA A 380 19.35 -27.18 -7.86
N PRO A 381 20.25 -26.57 -7.07
CA PRO A 381 20.49 -26.99 -5.70
C PRO A 381 19.25 -26.70 -4.85
N THR A 382 18.71 -27.74 -4.21
CA THR A 382 17.55 -27.64 -3.32
C THR A 382 17.89 -26.80 -2.08
N ALA A 383 17.51 -25.52 -2.09
CA ALA A 383 17.47 -24.72 -0.87
C ALA A 383 16.49 -25.41 0.09
N LYS A 384 16.96 -25.74 1.31
CA LYS A 384 16.05 -26.24 2.35
C LYS A 384 15.07 -25.13 2.72
N PRO A 385 13.76 -25.40 2.84
CA PRO A 385 12.82 -24.41 3.35
C PRO A 385 13.24 -23.99 4.77
N ILE A 386 13.12 -22.70 5.06
CA ILE A 386 13.30 -22.17 6.41
C ILE A 386 12.13 -22.67 7.26
N SER A 387 12.42 -23.26 8.41
CA SER A 387 11.42 -23.95 9.23
C SER A 387 10.55 -22.99 10.03
N THR A 388 9.42 -22.58 9.47
CA THR A 388 8.22 -22.24 10.25
C THR A 388 7.61 -23.53 10.82
N GLN A 389 7.18 -23.53 12.09
CA GLN A 389 6.71 -24.75 12.76
C GLN A 389 5.23 -25.08 12.52
N ASP A 390 4.50 -24.19 11.85
CA ASP A 390 3.09 -24.38 11.52
C ASP A 390 2.91 -25.36 10.36
N ALA A 391 1.88 -26.21 10.45
CA ALA A 391 1.47 -27.07 9.34
C ALA A 391 0.98 -26.21 8.16
N PRO A 392 1.20 -26.63 6.90
CA PRO A 392 0.72 -25.89 5.73
C PRO A 392 -0.80 -25.70 5.78
N PHE A 393 -1.27 -24.49 5.47
CA PHE A 393 -2.69 -24.15 5.47
C PHE A 393 -3.42 -24.84 4.30
N VAL A 394 -4.00 -26.01 4.55
CA VAL A 394 -4.73 -26.77 3.54
C VAL A 394 -6.15 -26.22 3.37
N LYS A 395 -6.57 -26.00 2.12
CA LYS A 395 -7.95 -25.65 1.78
C LYS A 395 -8.65 -26.84 1.13
N LYS A 396 -9.89 -27.14 1.57
CA LYS A 396 -10.63 -28.34 1.12
C LYS A 396 -11.18 -28.24 -0.31
N GLU A 397 -11.50 -27.02 -0.75
CA GLU A 397 -11.78 -26.71 -2.15
C GLU A 397 -11.31 -25.29 -2.43
N ALA A 398 -10.59 -25.08 -3.53
CA ALA A 398 -10.11 -23.77 -3.93
C ALA A 398 -11.30 -22.83 -4.21
N SER A 399 -11.32 -21.66 -3.55
CA SER A 399 -12.42 -20.69 -3.60
C SER A 399 -11.94 -19.28 -3.24
N GLY A 400 -12.63 -18.27 -3.75
CA GLY A 400 -12.25 -16.87 -3.60
C GLY A 400 -11.60 -16.31 -4.87
N ALA A 401 -11.17 -15.07 -4.84
CA ALA A 401 -10.49 -14.40 -5.94
C ALA A 401 -9.65 -13.24 -5.40
N ALA A 402 -8.54 -12.91 -6.07
CA ALA A 402 -7.87 -11.63 -5.88
C ALA A 402 -7.94 -10.82 -7.18
N LEU A 403 -8.10 -9.50 -7.05
CA LEU A 403 -7.95 -8.53 -8.14
C LEU A 403 -6.94 -7.47 -7.73
N ILE A 404 -5.89 -7.37 -8.52
CA ILE A 404 -4.78 -6.44 -8.34
C ILE A 404 -4.85 -5.40 -9.48
N LEU A 405 -4.95 -4.13 -9.12
CA LEU A 405 -5.15 -3.00 -10.03
C LEU A 405 -4.12 -1.91 -9.73
N ASP A 406 -3.05 -1.87 -10.51
CA ASP A 406 -1.90 -1.02 -10.20
C ASP A 406 -1.15 -0.61 -11.47
N TYR A 407 -0.22 0.33 -11.41
CA TYR A 407 0.61 0.69 -12.56
C TYR A 407 1.96 -0.03 -12.58
N GLY A 408 2.41 -0.37 -13.78
CA GLY A 408 3.67 -1.07 -13.96
C GLY A 408 3.79 -1.84 -15.26
N THR A 409 4.79 -2.71 -15.28
CA THR A 409 5.25 -3.44 -16.46
C THR A 409 4.40 -4.69 -16.73
N SER A 410 3.98 -4.89 -17.98
CA SER A 410 3.22 -6.06 -18.42
C SER A 410 4.09 -7.28 -18.75
N ASP A 411 5.27 -7.03 -19.30
CA ASP A 411 6.07 -8.00 -20.06
C ASP A 411 7.59 -7.81 -19.88
N THR A 412 8.00 -6.76 -19.17
CA THR A 412 9.40 -6.44 -18.83
C THR A 412 9.63 -6.52 -17.32
N ILE A 413 10.88 -6.44 -16.88
CA ILE A 413 11.25 -6.22 -15.47
C ILE A 413 11.31 -4.69 -15.23
N PRO A 414 10.77 -4.14 -14.12
CA PRO A 414 10.95 -2.73 -13.77
C PRO A 414 12.42 -2.36 -13.53
N ALA A 415 12.81 -1.18 -14.04
CA ALA A 415 14.14 -0.62 -13.87
C ALA A 415 14.13 0.90 -14.02
N ASN A 416 14.69 1.62 -13.04
CA ASN A 416 14.72 3.09 -12.94
C ASN A 416 13.32 3.71 -12.76
N THR A 417 12.45 3.06 -11.98
CA THR A 417 11.03 3.45 -11.86
C THR A 417 10.68 4.11 -10.53
N LEU A 418 11.60 4.15 -9.56
CA LEU A 418 11.43 4.91 -8.30
C LEU A 418 11.15 6.40 -8.59
N ARG A 419 9.99 6.90 -8.20
CA ARG A 419 9.56 8.30 -8.38
C ARG A 419 9.12 8.94 -7.07
N GLY A 420 9.15 10.27 -7.03
CA GLY A 420 8.58 11.08 -5.95
C GLY A 420 7.47 11.98 -6.48
N ILE A 421 6.33 12.06 -5.78
CA ILE A 421 5.21 12.94 -6.11
C ILE A 421 4.89 13.84 -4.92
N ARG A 422 4.70 15.14 -5.18
CA ARG A 422 4.19 16.10 -4.20
C ARG A 422 3.45 17.24 -4.90
N HIS A 423 2.27 17.58 -4.44
CA HIS A 423 1.37 18.61 -4.95
C HIS A 423 1.11 18.51 -6.46
N HIS A 424 0.76 17.29 -6.92
CA HIS A 424 0.59 16.92 -8.34
C HIS A 424 1.82 17.18 -9.24
N LYS A 425 3.04 17.25 -8.68
CA LYS A 425 4.29 17.40 -9.42
C LYS A 425 5.24 16.24 -9.13
N ALA A 426 5.93 15.79 -10.17
CA ALA A 426 7.09 14.92 -10.00
C ALA A 426 8.23 15.71 -9.33
N VAL A 427 8.85 15.09 -8.32
CA VAL A 427 10.00 15.60 -7.58
C VAL A 427 11.03 14.48 -7.40
N SER A 428 12.23 14.80 -6.93
CA SER A 428 13.22 13.77 -6.56
C SER A 428 12.66 12.91 -5.41
N PRO A 429 12.82 11.57 -5.45
CA PRO A 429 12.54 10.70 -4.29
C PRO A 429 13.32 11.09 -3.01
N PHE A 430 14.36 11.93 -3.14
CA PHE A 430 15.36 12.22 -2.12
C PHE A 430 15.31 13.65 -1.57
N VAL A 431 14.27 14.44 -1.89
CA VAL A 431 13.95 15.69 -1.18
C VAL A 431 12.88 15.42 -0.12
N ALA A 432 12.92 16.14 1.00
CA ALA A 432 11.82 16.19 1.97
C ALA A 432 11.22 14.82 2.42
N PRO A 433 12.03 13.84 2.89
CA PRO A 433 11.55 12.59 3.50
C PRO A 433 10.34 12.79 4.41
N GLY A 434 9.27 12.02 4.15
CA GLY A 434 8.00 12.09 4.88
C GLY A 434 6.95 13.05 4.28
N LEU A 435 7.35 13.95 3.37
CA LEU A 435 6.46 14.91 2.71
C LEU A 435 6.31 14.67 1.21
N VAL A 436 7.04 13.69 0.67
CA VAL A 436 6.95 13.24 -0.73
C VAL A 436 6.43 11.82 -0.72
N ASP A 437 5.39 11.56 -1.53
CA ASP A 437 4.91 10.21 -1.80
C ASP A 437 5.89 9.48 -2.73
N LEU A 438 6.19 8.22 -2.44
CA LEU A 438 7.25 7.44 -3.09
C LEU A 438 6.69 6.14 -3.65
N SER A 439 6.93 5.89 -4.93
CA SER A 439 6.40 4.71 -5.60
C SER A 439 7.28 4.18 -6.73
N ALA A 440 7.00 2.95 -7.17
CA ALA A 440 7.67 2.23 -8.25
C ALA A 440 6.66 1.53 -9.19
N ASP A 441 7.11 1.08 -10.36
CA ASP A 441 6.29 0.27 -11.25
C ASP A 441 6.22 -1.18 -10.73
N VAL A 442 5.02 -1.75 -10.70
CA VAL A 442 4.79 -3.13 -10.28
C VAL A 442 5.27 -4.14 -11.34
N ASP A 443 6.11 -5.11 -10.93
CA ASP A 443 6.45 -6.29 -11.73
C ASP A 443 5.29 -7.30 -11.70
N PHE A 444 4.27 -7.09 -12.52
CA PHE A 444 3.09 -7.97 -12.58
C PHE A 444 3.43 -9.43 -12.93
N LEU A 445 4.53 -9.68 -13.64
CA LEU A 445 5.00 -11.04 -13.89
C LEU A 445 5.63 -11.67 -12.65
N ALA A 446 6.28 -10.91 -11.77
CA ALA A 446 6.74 -11.43 -10.48
C ALA A 446 5.57 -11.73 -9.54
N LEU A 447 4.50 -10.92 -9.58
CA LEU A 447 3.26 -11.23 -8.86
C LEU A 447 2.64 -12.54 -9.39
N ALA A 448 2.60 -12.74 -10.71
CA ALA A 448 2.12 -13.99 -11.30
C ALA A 448 2.99 -15.20 -10.91
N GLU A 449 4.32 -15.06 -10.96
CA GLU A 449 5.29 -16.07 -10.52
C GLU A 449 5.05 -16.42 -9.03
N ALA A 450 4.97 -15.44 -8.14
CA ALA A 450 4.79 -15.64 -6.69
C ALA A 450 3.39 -16.17 -6.29
N ALA A 451 2.36 -15.97 -7.11
CA ALA A 451 1.05 -16.57 -6.91
C ALA A 451 1.06 -18.07 -7.23
N LEU A 452 1.68 -18.44 -8.35
CA LEU A 452 1.77 -19.82 -8.82
C LEU A 452 2.74 -20.66 -7.97
N ASP A 453 3.91 -20.11 -7.62
CA ASP A 453 4.90 -20.76 -6.74
C ASP A 453 4.41 -20.94 -5.28
N ALA A 454 3.25 -20.37 -4.91
CA ALA A 454 2.67 -20.47 -3.57
C ALA A 454 1.48 -21.45 -3.47
N SER A 455 0.88 -21.86 -4.60
CA SER A 455 -0.30 -22.73 -4.60
C SER A 455 -0.57 -23.40 -5.96
N ASP A 456 -0.46 -24.72 -6.03
CA ASP A 456 -1.07 -25.58 -7.08
C ASP A 456 -2.59 -25.32 -7.25
N GLY A 457 -3.25 -24.71 -6.26
CA GLY A 457 -4.68 -24.45 -6.21
C GLY A 457 -5.15 -23.15 -6.87
N VAL A 458 -4.26 -22.37 -7.52
CA VAL A 458 -4.63 -21.10 -8.19
C VAL A 458 -4.21 -21.02 -9.65
N GLU A 459 -4.99 -20.26 -10.43
CA GLU A 459 -4.64 -19.82 -11.79
C GLU A 459 -4.60 -18.29 -11.87
N VAL A 460 -3.72 -17.75 -12.72
CA VAL A 460 -3.49 -16.30 -12.85
C VAL A 460 -3.91 -15.81 -14.23
N HIS A 461 -4.59 -14.66 -14.29
CA HIS A 461 -5.02 -14.01 -15.52
C HIS A 461 -4.52 -12.58 -15.59
N GLY A 462 -4.00 -12.20 -16.76
CA GLY A 462 -3.34 -10.91 -16.98
C GLY A 462 -1.81 -10.98 -16.83
N PRO A 463 -1.13 -9.84 -16.68
CA PRO A 463 -1.69 -8.49 -16.64
C PRO A 463 -2.41 -8.09 -17.96
N VAL A 464 -3.47 -7.28 -17.86
CA VAL A 464 -4.13 -6.63 -19.00
C VAL A 464 -4.23 -5.13 -18.78
N ASP A 465 -4.20 -4.32 -19.84
CA ASP A 465 -4.44 -2.86 -19.78
C ASP A 465 -5.75 -2.53 -19.02
N GLN A 466 -5.72 -1.55 -18.10
CA GLN A 466 -6.92 -1.08 -17.40
C GLN A 466 -8.03 -0.66 -18.37
N SER A 467 -7.69 -0.05 -19.51
CA SER A 467 -8.65 0.30 -20.57
C SER A 467 -9.38 -0.92 -21.12
N PHE A 468 -8.70 -2.05 -21.30
CA PHE A 468 -9.29 -3.30 -21.76
C PHE A 468 -10.18 -3.94 -20.68
N PHE A 469 -9.71 -3.99 -19.43
CA PHE A 469 -10.47 -4.49 -18.29
C PHE A 469 -11.78 -3.70 -18.10
N LEU A 470 -11.70 -2.37 -17.98
CA LEU A 470 -12.87 -1.52 -17.75
C LEU A 470 -13.82 -1.50 -18.97
N ALA A 471 -13.30 -1.55 -20.19
CA ALA A 471 -14.14 -1.65 -21.40
C ALA A 471 -14.92 -2.97 -21.45
N THR A 472 -14.26 -4.10 -21.20
CA THR A 472 -14.93 -5.42 -21.21
C THR A 472 -15.85 -5.64 -20.00
N MET A 473 -15.65 -4.90 -18.91
CA MET A 473 -16.58 -4.82 -17.77
C MET A 473 -17.79 -3.89 -18.00
N GLY A 474 -17.82 -3.10 -19.08
CA GLY A 474 -18.99 -2.25 -19.44
C GLY A 474 -18.98 -0.83 -18.88
N ILE A 475 -17.80 -0.20 -18.76
CA ILE A 475 -17.64 1.18 -18.24
C ILE A 475 -18.44 2.22 -19.02
N LYS A 476 -18.53 2.09 -20.34
CA LYS A 476 -19.24 3.05 -21.19
C LYS A 476 -20.75 2.97 -20.93
N GLU A 477 -21.30 1.77 -20.90
CA GLU A 477 -22.71 1.47 -20.69
C GLU A 477 -23.16 1.95 -19.31
N ARG A 478 -22.32 1.74 -18.29
CA ARG A 478 -22.57 2.24 -16.93
C ARG A 478 -22.46 3.76 -16.85
N ALA A 479 -21.44 4.37 -17.45
CA ALA A 479 -21.27 5.82 -17.50
C ALA A 479 -22.44 6.50 -18.23
N GLU A 480 -22.84 6.01 -19.40
CA GLU A 480 -24.03 6.52 -20.12
C GLU A 480 -25.29 6.46 -19.26
N ARG A 481 -25.49 5.38 -18.50
CA ARG A 481 -26.63 5.25 -17.58
C ARG A 481 -26.57 6.27 -16.44
N LEU A 482 -25.39 6.69 -15.98
CA LEU A 482 -25.24 7.77 -15.01
C LEU A 482 -25.45 9.15 -15.64
N LEU A 483 -24.88 9.41 -16.82
CA LEU A 483 -25.02 10.67 -17.56
C LEU A 483 -26.49 11.00 -17.89
N LYS A 484 -27.29 9.97 -18.23
CA LYS A 484 -28.75 10.05 -18.43
C LYS A 484 -29.53 10.39 -17.15
N ASN A 485 -28.95 10.19 -15.96
CA ASN A 485 -29.55 10.48 -14.65
C ASN A 485 -28.87 11.67 -13.93
N ALA A 486 -27.88 12.33 -14.55
CA ALA A 486 -27.21 13.50 -13.99
C ALA A 486 -28.17 14.70 -13.94
N LYS A 487 -28.33 15.29 -12.76
CA LYS A 487 -29.29 16.37 -12.48
C LYS A 487 -28.83 17.75 -12.95
N ASP A 488 -27.53 17.88 -13.21
CA ASP A 488 -26.82 19.14 -13.43
C ASP A 488 -25.61 18.92 -14.36
N GLU A 489 -25.15 19.99 -15.02
CA GLU A 489 -24.06 19.91 -15.99
C GLU A 489 -22.68 19.67 -15.35
N GLU A 490 -22.48 20.06 -14.09
CA GLU A 490 -21.20 19.85 -13.40
C GLU A 490 -20.98 18.37 -13.12
N THR A 491 -21.98 17.70 -12.55
CA THR A 491 -22.02 16.24 -12.38
C THR A 491 -21.91 15.52 -13.72
N ARG A 492 -22.60 16.00 -14.78
CA ARG A 492 -22.50 15.38 -16.11
C ARG A 492 -21.08 15.48 -16.68
N LYS A 493 -20.46 16.66 -16.63
CA LYS A 493 -19.08 16.89 -17.07
C LYS A 493 -18.06 16.09 -16.24
N ARG A 494 -18.23 16.05 -14.91
CA ARG A 494 -17.37 15.27 -13.99
C ARG A 494 -17.44 13.77 -14.29
N LEU A 495 -18.64 13.23 -14.47
CA LEU A 495 -18.83 11.83 -14.88
C LEU A 495 -18.14 11.56 -16.22
N GLU A 496 -18.40 12.40 -17.23
CA GLU A 496 -17.89 12.21 -18.60
C GLU A 496 -16.36 12.27 -18.67
N VAL A 497 -15.73 13.27 -18.04
CA VAL A 497 -14.26 13.39 -17.99
C VAL A 497 -13.66 12.24 -17.17
N GLY A 498 -14.29 11.88 -16.04
CA GLY A 498 -13.81 10.84 -15.14
C GLY A 498 -13.70 9.47 -15.82
N TRP A 499 -14.80 8.95 -16.38
CA TRP A 499 -14.75 7.62 -17.01
C TRP A 499 -13.83 7.58 -18.24
N LYS A 500 -13.76 8.68 -19.00
CA LYS A 500 -12.85 8.79 -20.16
C LYS A 500 -11.38 8.73 -19.72
N ARG A 501 -10.98 9.42 -18.64
CA ARG A 501 -9.59 9.39 -18.12
C ARG A 501 -9.15 7.99 -17.67
N LEU A 502 -10.07 7.20 -17.11
CA LEU A 502 -9.79 5.83 -16.68
C LEU A 502 -9.45 4.87 -17.84
N VAL A 503 -10.01 5.10 -19.03
CA VAL A 503 -9.79 4.26 -20.24
C VAL A 503 -8.88 4.89 -21.29
N ASP A 504 -8.54 6.17 -21.17
CA ASP A 504 -7.64 6.84 -22.11
C ASP A 504 -6.25 6.16 -22.08
N ARG A 505 -5.73 5.86 -23.27
CA ARG A 505 -4.42 5.22 -23.49
C ARG A 505 -3.34 6.23 -23.93
N GLY A 506 -3.69 7.52 -24.01
CA GLY A 506 -2.77 8.64 -24.19
C GLY A 506 -1.92 8.92 -22.94
N PRO A 507 -0.96 9.87 -23.03
CA PRO A 507 0.08 10.08 -22.01
C PRO A 507 -0.45 10.61 -20.66
N ASN A 508 -1.67 11.17 -20.62
CA ASN A 508 -2.32 11.68 -19.41
C ASN A 508 -3.45 10.75 -18.92
N GLY A 509 -3.67 9.63 -19.62
CA GLY A 509 -4.71 8.65 -19.37
C GLY A 509 -4.20 7.44 -18.58
N MET A 510 -5.07 6.83 -17.79
CA MET A 510 -4.70 5.71 -16.91
C MET A 510 -4.78 4.36 -17.63
N GLY A 511 -5.53 4.29 -18.73
CA GLY A 511 -5.95 3.06 -19.39
C GLY A 511 -4.86 2.18 -20.01
N LYS A 512 -3.63 2.68 -20.19
CA LYS A 512 -2.45 1.88 -20.58
C LYS A 512 -1.42 1.76 -19.44
N LEU A 513 -1.29 2.79 -18.62
CA LEU A 513 -0.32 2.81 -17.51
C LEU A 513 -0.69 1.75 -16.46
N TYR A 514 -1.95 1.75 -16.04
CA TYR A 514 -2.52 0.80 -15.09
C TYR A 514 -2.83 -0.53 -15.75
N LYS A 515 -2.62 -1.63 -15.01
CA LYS A 515 -2.93 -3.00 -15.39
C LYS A 515 -3.89 -3.63 -14.37
N ALA A 516 -4.67 -4.61 -14.82
CA ALA A 516 -5.41 -5.54 -13.98
C ALA A 516 -4.77 -6.92 -14.04
N LEU A 517 -4.61 -7.59 -12.88
CA LEU A 517 -4.23 -8.99 -12.75
C LEU A 517 -5.18 -9.67 -11.76
N ALA A 518 -5.65 -10.87 -12.10
CA ALA A 518 -6.55 -11.65 -11.25
C ALA A 518 -5.92 -13.00 -10.86
N ILE A 519 -6.14 -13.41 -9.62
CA ILE A 519 -5.78 -14.75 -9.09
C ILE A 519 -7.10 -15.45 -8.78
N LEU A 520 -7.34 -16.61 -9.39
CA LEU A 520 -8.58 -17.38 -9.28
C LEU A 520 -8.30 -18.83 -8.84
N PRO A 521 -9.31 -19.58 -8.39
CA PRO A 521 -9.12 -20.96 -7.95
C PRO A 521 -9.00 -21.91 -9.15
N TYR A 522 -7.83 -22.54 -9.30
CA TYR A 522 -7.61 -23.56 -10.33
C TYR A 522 -8.46 -24.80 -10.04
N LYS A 523 -8.90 -25.49 -11.10
CA LYS A 523 -9.75 -26.68 -11.01
C LYS A 523 -9.30 -27.74 -12.00
N GLU A 524 -8.56 -28.73 -11.49
CA GLU A 524 -8.09 -29.88 -12.25
C GLU A 524 -9.23 -30.54 -13.04
N GLY A 525 -8.92 -30.99 -14.26
CA GLY A 525 -9.87 -31.65 -15.16
C GLY A 525 -10.95 -30.74 -15.76
N LYS A 526 -10.96 -29.43 -15.45
CA LYS A 526 -11.87 -28.45 -16.06
C LYS A 526 -11.13 -27.55 -17.06
N LYS A 527 -11.87 -27.07 -18.06
CA LYS A 527 -11.40 -26.04 -19.00
C LYS A 527 -11.09 -24.76 -18.22
N VAL A 528 -9.89 -24.21 -18.40
CA VAL A 528 -9.47 -22.90 -17.87
C VAL A 528 -10.50 -21.84 -18.25
N ARG A 529 -11.11 -21.21 -17.24
CA ARG A 529 -12.09 -20.14 -17.39
C ARG A 529 -11.34 -18.81 -17.38
N ARG A 530 -11.28 -18.11 -18.51
CA ARG A 530 -10.89 -16.69 -18.47
C ARG A 530 -12.03 -15.88 -17.82
N PRO A 531 -11.77 -15.06 -16.79
CA PRO A 531 -12.80 -14.23 -16.17
C PRO A 531 -13.21 -13.05 -17.06
N VAL A 532 -14.35 -12.44 -16.70
CA VAL A 532 -14.78 -11.17 -17.30
C VAL A 532 -13.74 -10.10 -16.94
N GLY A 533 -13.44 -9.18 -17.87
CA GLY A 533 -12.31 -8.27 -17.75
C GLY A 533 -11.02 -8.77 -18.41
N PHE A 534 -10.88 -10.08 -18.61
CA PHE A 534 -9.62 -10.74 -19.04
C PHE A 534 -9.78 -11.53 -20.37
N GLY A 535 -10.75 -11.15 -21.19
CA GLY A 535 -11.02 -11.79 -22.48
C GLY A 535 -11.72 -13.15 -22.38
N GLY A 536 -12.52 -13.36 -21.33
CA GLY A 536 -13.51 -14.44 -21.22
C GLY A 536 -14.87 -13.93 -20.76
N ASP A 537 -15.75 -14.84 -20.34
CA ASP A 537 -17.17 -14.55 -20.04
C ASP A 537 -17.66 -15.19 -18.72
N LEU A 538 -18.97 -15.24 -18.50
CA LEU A 538 -19.59 -15.77 -17.27
C LEU A 538 -19.81 -17.30 -17.25
N LEU A 539 -19.68 -18.00 -18.38
CA LEU A 539 -20.13 -19.39 -18.56
C LEU A 539 -19.02 -20.37 -18.98
N GLY A 540 -17.98 -19.95 -19.72
CA GLY A 540 -16.71 -20.69 -19.85
C GLY A 540 -16.32 -21.18 -21.24
#